data_AF-A0A3D3USG2-F1
#
_entry.id   AF-A0A3D3USG2-F1
#
_cell.length_a   1.000
_cell.length_b   1.000
_cell.length_c   1.000
_cell.angle_alpha   90.00
_cell.angle_beta   90.00
_cell.angle_gamma   90.00
#
_symmetry.space_group_name_H-M   'P 1'
#
loop_
_entity.id
_entity.type
_entity.pdbx_description
1 polymer ?
#
loop_
_entity_poly.entity_id
_entity_poly.type
_entity_poly.pdbx_seq_one_letter_code
_entity_poly.pdbx_strand_id
1 'polypeptide(L)'
;MHIDSYQFGKIVIDGTAYNSDCLILGDSVLPNWLRKQGHLLTVEDLQPVIAAKPSVLVVGCGASGLMKVSEKVNQVLCEHGIELFAANTHKAVARFNELAGKGKNVAGALHLTC
;
A
#
# COMPACT_ATOMS: atom_id res chain seq x y z
N MET A 1 2.80 -13.45 1.77
CA MET A 1 1.89 -12.81 0.79
C MET A 1 2.61 -12.45 -0.51
N HIS A 2 1.98 -12.70 -1.66
CA HIS A 2 2.46 -12.34 -2.99
C HIS A 2 1.33 -11.68 -3.83
N ILE A 3 1.68 -10.65 -4.60
CA ILE A 3 0.77 -10.02 -5.56
C ILE A 3 1.00 -10.65 -6.94
N ASP A 4 0.09 -11.51 -7.38
CA ASP A 4 0.21 -12.23 -8.66
C ASP A 4 0.09 -11.31 -9.87
N SER A 5 -0.81 -10.31 -9.80
CA SER A 5 -1.04 -9.39 -10.90
C SER A 5 -1.73 -8.10 -10.46
N TYR A 6 -1.50 -7.03 -11.23
CA TYR A 6 -2.20 -5.77 -11.11
C TYR A 6 -2.55 -5.21 -12.48
N GLN A 7 -3.78 -4.73 -12.62
CA GLN A 7 -4.29 -3.93 -13.73
C GLN A 7 -5.23 -2.85 -13.20
N PHE A 8 -5.60 -1.88 -14.03
CA PHE A 8 -6.48 -0.79 -13.59
C PHE A 8 -7.79 -1.35 -12.98
N GLY A 9 -8.05 -0.97 -11.72
CA GLY A 9 -9.23 -1.39 -10.96
C GLY A 9 -9.23 -2.84 -10.49
N LYS A 10 -8.16 -3.62 -10.68
CA LYS A 10 -8.10 -5.02 -10.25
C LYS A 10 -6.70 -5.46 -9.84
N ILE A 11 -6.62 -6.15 -8.71
CA ILE A 11 -5.40 -6.78 -8.22
C ILE A 11 -5.70 -8.23 -7.83
N VAL A 12 -4.73 -9.12 -8.03
CA VAL A 12 -4.81 -10.52 -7.59
C VAL A 12 -3.68 -10.75 -6.61
N ILE A 13 -4.02 -11.22 -5.41
CA ILE A 13 -3.11 -11.45 -4.29
C ILE A 13 -3.34 -12.86 -3.79
N ASP A 14 -2.29 -13.68 -3.79
CA ASP A 14 -2.33 -15.10 -3.43
C ASP A 14 -3.53 -15.85 -4.06
N GLY A 15 -3.77 -15.63 -5.36
CA GLY A 15 -4.86 -16.21 -6.15
C GLY A 15 -6.24 -15.55 -5.98
N THR A 16 -6.39 -14.61 -5.05
CA THR A 16 -7.68 -13.94 -4.76
C THR A 16 -7.76 -12.59 -5.45
N ALA A 17 -8.85 -12.36 -6.19
CA ALA A 17 -9.08 -11.11 -6.91
C ALA A 17 -9.80 -10.06 -6.06
N TYR A 18 -9.30 -8.81 -6.11
CA TYR A 18 -9.88 -7.63 -5.49
C TYR A 18 -10.10 -6.54 -6.55
N ASN A 19 -11.23 -5.86 -6.49
CA ASN A 19 -11.63 -4.81 -7.44
C ASN A 19 -11.75 -3.42 -6.80
N SER A 20 -11.19 -3.26 -5.60
CA SER A 20 -11.19 -2.01 -4.83
C SER A 20 -9.83 -1.84 -4.16
N ASP A 21 -9.51 -0.60 -3.80
CA ASP A 21 -8.32 -0.27 -3.03
C ASP A 21 -8.20 -1.18 -1.80
N CYS A 22 -6.99 -1.62 -1.50
CA CYS A 22 -6.74 -2.58 -0.42
C CYS A 22 -5.50 -2.23 0.40
N LEU A 23 -5.53 -2.64 1.66
CA LEU A 23 -4.34 -2.73 2.50
C LEU A 23 -3.88 -4.18 2.57
N ILE A 24 -2.57 -4.36 2.57
CA ILE A 24 -1.90 -5.63 2.87
C ILE A 24 -1.17 -5.45 4.19
N LEU A 25 -1.48 -6.29 5.18
CA LEU A 25 -0.87 -6.28 6.52
C LEU A 25 -0.46 -7.71 6.90
N GLY A 26 0.84 -8.00 6.83
CA GLY A 26 1.34 -9.37 7.05
C GLY A 26 0.71 -10.35 6.06
N ASP A 27 -0.01 -11.34 6.59
CA ASP A 27 -0.72 -12.36 5.79
C ASP A 27 -2.21 -12.04 5.58
N SER A 28 -2.64 -10.81 5.86
CA SER A 28 -4.03 -10.38 5.70
C SER A 28 -4.17 -9.28 4.64
N VAL A 29 -5.23 -9.39 3.83
CA VAL A 29 -5.68 -8.32 2.92
C VAL A 29 -6.95 -7.71 3.50
N LEU A 30 -6.93 -6.39 3.71
CA LEU A 30 -8.12 -5.61 4.05
C LEU A 30 -8.64 -4.95 2.77
N PRO A 31 -9.72 -5.48 2.17
CA PRO A 31 -10.32 -4.88 0.99
C PRO A 31 -11.10 -3.60 1.35
N ASN A 32 -11.47 -2.82 0.33
CA ASN A 32 -12.27 -1.61 0.47
C ASN A 32 -11.62 -0.58 1.39
N TRP A 33 -10.30 -0.40 1.25
CA TRP A 33 -9.58 0.63 1.97
C TRP A 33 -10.03 2.01 1.48
N LEU A 34 -10.80 2.70 2.32
CA LEU A 34 -11.32 4.02 2.06
C LEU A 34 -10.37 5.07 2.61
N ARG A 35 -9.95 5.99 1.73
CA ARG A 35 -9.23 7.20 2.10
C ARG A 35 -10.22 8.32 2.37
N LYS A 36 -9.90 9.20 3.32
CA LYS A 36 -10.70 10.40 3.62
C LYS A 36 -10.77 11.36 2.43
N GLN A 37 -9.75 11.38 1.59
CA GLN A 37 -9.69 12.15 0.35
C GLN A 37 -9.16 11.28 -0.81
N GLY A 38 -9.83 11.31 -1.97
CA GLY A 38 -9.53 10.41 -3.08
C GLY A 38 -8.13 10.53 -3.68
N HIS A 39 -7.49 11.71 -3.62
CA HIS A 39 -6.15 11.94 -4.20
C HIS A 39 -5.09 12.35 -3.18
N LEU A 40 -5.40 12.28 -1.89
CA LEU A 40 -4.45 12.61 -0.82
C LEU A 40 -4.47 11.52 0.24
N LEU A 41 -3.34 10.84 0.38
CA LEU A 41 -3.10 9.92 1.48
C LEU A 41 -2.68 10.70 2.74
N THR A 42 -3.42 10.48 3.82
CA THR A 42 -3.19 11.11 5.13
C THR A 42 -2.85 10.07 6.20
N VAL A 43 -2.38 10.54 7.36
CA VAL A 43 -2.04 9.67 8.51
C VAL A 43 -3.27 8.92 9.04
N GLU A 44 -4.46 9.52 8.93
CA GLU A 44 -5.73 8.93 9.38
C GLU A 44 -6.08 7.67 8.58
N ASP A 45 -5.71 7.63 7.30
CA ASP A 45 -5.97 6.49 6.42
C ASP A 45 -5.04 5.29 6.71
N LEU A 46 -3.99 5.50 7.51
CA LEU A 46 -2.92 4.53 7.77
C LEU A 46 -2.92 3.99 9.21
N GLN A 47 -3.96 4.24 10.00
CA GLN A 47 -4.04 3.72 11.38
C GLN A 47 -3.84 2.20 11.47
N PRO A 48 -4.43 1.36 10.59
CA PRO A 48 -4.18 -0.08 10.61
C PRO A 48 -2.71 -0.44 10.33
N VAL A 49 -2.06 0.31 9.43
CA VAL A 49 -0.64 0.12 9.09
C VAL A 49 0.26 0.48 10.28
N ILE A 50 0.00 1.63 10.91
CA ILE A 50 0.78 2.10 12.06
C ILE A 50 0.63 1.12 13.23
N ALA A 51 -0.58 0.59 13.47
CA ALA A 51 -0.82 -0.42 14.48
C ALA A 51 -0.08 -1.74 14.20
N ALA A 52 -0.01 -2.16 12.93
CA ALA A 52 0.69 -3.37 12.50
C ALA A 52 2.22 -3.25 12.56
N LYS A 53 2.78 -2.03 12.61
CA LYS A 53 4.22 -1.74 12.71
C LYS A 53 5.09 -2.54 11.72
N PRO A 54 4.82 -2.48 10.41
CA PRO A 54 5.70 -3.09 9.40
C PRO A 54 7.07 -2.39 9.40
N SER A 55 8.10 -3.06 8.88
CA SER A 55 9.41 -2.41 8.65
C SER A 55 9.32 -1.39 7.51
N VAL A 56 8.42 -1.61 6.56
CA VAL A 56 8.25 -0.76 5.37
C VAL A 56 6.80 -0.76 4.90
N LEU A 57 6.29 0.44 4.59
CA LEU A 57 5.03 0.64 3.90
C LEU A 57 5.30 0.95 2.42
N VAL A 58 4.72 0.14 1.55
CA VAL A 58 4.69 0.37 0.10
C VAL A 58 3.34 0.95 -0.30
N VAL A 59 3.33 2.17 -0.84
CA VAL A 59 2.13 2.88 -1.28
C VAL A 59 2.05 2.88 -2.81
N GLY A 60 0.95 2.33 -3.34
CA GLY A 60 0.56 2.46 -4.74
C GLY A 60 -0.33 3.69 -4.93
N CYS A 61 0.17 4.70 -5.63
CA CYS A 61 -0.48 5.99 -5.87
C CYS A 61 -1.46 6.00 -7.06
N GLY A 62 -2.00 4.84 -7.42
CA GLY A 62 -2.80 4.65 -8.62
C GLY A 62 -1.95 4.35 -9.85
N ALA A 63 -2.60 3.95 -10.95
CA ALA A 63 -2.00 3.67 -12.24
C ALA A 63 -1.22 4.88 -12.79
N SER A 64 -1.80 6.08 -12.66
CA SER A 64 -1.19 7.34 -13.10
C SER A 64 -0.24 7.96 -12.08
N GLY A 65 -0.25 7.50 -10.82
CA GLY A 65 0.57 8.07 -9.75
C GLY A 65 0.13 9.45 -9.27
N LEU A 66 -1.13 9.85 -9.56
CA LEU A 66 -1.64 11.19 -9.23
C LEU A 66 -2.05 11.34 -7.76
N MET A 67 -2.27 10.24 -7.04
CA MET A 67 -2.46 10.31 -5.59
C MET A 67 -1.19 10.84 -4.91
N LYS A 68 -1.32 11.94 -4.18
CA LYS A 68 -0.24 12.51 -3.38
C LYS A 68 -0.22 11.88 -2.01
N VAL A 69 0.98 11.75 -1.45
CA VAL A 69 1.18 11.40 -0.03
C VAL A 69 1.46 12.68 0.73
N SER A 70 0.70 12.95 1.79
CA SER A 70 0.92 14.12 2.64
C SER A 70 2.31 14.05 3.29
N GLU A 71 3.01 15.18 3.39
CA GLU A 71 4.34 15.25 4.04
C GLU A 71 4.32 14.71 5.48
N LYS A 72 3.19 14.90 6.19
CA LYS A 72 2.99 14.41 7.56
C LYS A 72 3.00 12.88 7.65
N VAL A 73 2.63 12.18 6.58
CA VAL A 73 2.68 10.70 6.54
C VAL A 73 4.11 10.22 6.70
N ASN A 74 5.06 10.77 5.94
CA ASN A 74 6.45 10.36 6.02
C ASN A 74 7.03 10.61 7.43
N GLN A 75 6.72 11.76 8.02
CA GLN A 75 7.14 12.08 9.38
C GLN A 75 6.61 11.06 10.41
N VAL A 76 5.29 10.81 10.42
CA VAL A 76 4.67 9.90 11.39
C VAL A 76 5.15 8.46 11.21
N LEU A 77 5.30 8.00 9.96
CA LEU A 77 5.84 6.66 9.69
C LEU A 77 7.28 6.53 10.20
N CYS A 78 8.12 7.54 9.96
CA CYS A 78 9.49 7.59 10.46
C CYS A 78 9.55 7.55 11.99
N GLU A 79 8.69 8.30 12.68
CA GLU A 79 8.56 8.27 14.16
C GLU A 79 8.17 6.88 14.70
N HIS A 80 7.50 6.07 13.88
CA HIS A 80 7.16 4.68 14.21
C HIS A 80 8.18 3.65 13.70
N GLY A 81 9.30 4.09 13.13
CA GLY A 81 10.33 3.22 12.56
C GLY A 81 9.90 2.50 11.28
N ILE A 82 8.94 3.08 10.54
CA ILE A 82 8.39 2.53 9.31
C ILE A 82 8.97 3.28 8.11
N GLU A 83 9.69 2.58 7.23
CA GLU A 83 10.16 3.16 5.96
C GLU A 83 8.97 3.37 5.00
N LEU A 84 8.96 4.48 4.26
CA LEU A 84 7.95 4.76 3.24
C LEU A 84 8.53 4.62 1.83
N PHE A 85 7.88 3.82 0.99
CA PHE A 85 8.09 3.81 -0.46
C PHE A 85 6.77 4.13 -1.15
N ALA A 86 6.72 5.22 -1.92
CA ALA A 86 5.53 5.62 -2.68
C ALA A 86 5.84 5.73 -4.18
N ALA A 87 5.03 5.08 -5.01
CA ALA A 87 5.17 5.12 -6.47
C ALA A 87 3.81 4.84 -7.13
N ASN A 88 3.74 4.91 -8.48
CA ASN A 88 2.57 4.36 -9.18
C ASN A 88 2.38 2.87 -8.84
N THR A 89 1.14 2.39 -8.93
CA THR A 89 0.79 1.06 -8.42
C THR A 89 1.54 -0.07 -9.12
N HIS A 90 1.92 0.07 -10.40
CA HIS A 90 2.77 -0.93 -11.07
C HIS A 90 4.14 -1.07 -10.40
N LYS A 91 4.82 0.05 -10.10
CA LYS A 91 6.11 0.04 -9.41
C LYS A 91 5.97 -0.38 -7.94
N ALA A 92 4.88 0.04 -7.28
CA ALA A 92 4.61 -0.35 -5.90
C ALA A 92 4.43 -1.87 -5.77
N VAL A 93 3.66 -2.50 -6.66
CA VAL A 93 3.47 -3.96 -6.68
C VAL A 93 4.80 -4.70 -6.85
N ALA A 94 5.63 -4.28 -7.81
CA ALA A 94 6.95 -4.87 -8.02
C ALA A 94 7.84 -4.75 -6.77
N ARG A 95 7.85 -3.57 -6.13
CA ARG A 95 8.62 -3.32 -4.92
C ARG A 95 8.10 -4.12 -3.72
N PHE A 96 6.79 -4.23 -3.56
CA PHE A 96 6.16 -5.04 -2.53
C PHE A 96 6.61 -6.51 -2.64
N ASN A 97 6.48 -7.10 -3.83
CA ASN A 97 6.86 -8.49 -4.07
C ASN A 97 8.36 -8.73 -3.85
N GLU A 98 9.22 -7.80 -4.27
CA GLU A 98 10.66 -7.89 -4.02
C GLU A 98 10.99 -7.93 -2.52
N LEU A 99 10.36 -7.05 -1.73
CA LEU A 99 10.60 -6.97 -0.29
C LEU A 99 10.01 -8.16 0.47
N ALA A 100 8.78 -8.57 0.11
CA ALA A 100 8.12 -9.74 0.66
C ALA A 100 8.91 -11.02 0.35
N GLY A 101 9.41 -11.18 -0.89
CA GLY A 101 10.24 -12.31 -1.30
C GLY A 101 11.59 -12.39 -0.58
N LYS A 102 12.07 -11.27 -0.02
CA LYS A 102 13.26 -11.22 0.85
C LYS A 102 12.95 -11.48 2.33
N GLY A 103 11.69 -11.78 2.67
CA GLY A 103 11.25 -12.00 4.05
C GLY A 103 11.15 -10.72 4.89
N LYS A 104 11.13 -9.53 4.28
CA LYS A 104 10.89 -8.29 5.03
C LYS A 104 9.43 -8.22 5.50
N ASN A 105 9.21 -7.67 6.69
CA ASN A 105 7.89 -7.29 7.16
C ASN A 105 7.41 -6.04 6.39
N VAL A 106 6.64 -6.25 5.33
CA VAL A 106 6.15 -5.20 4.43
C VAL A 106 4.62 -5.09 4.51
N ALA A 107 4.13 -3.86 4.58
CA ALA A 107 2.72 -3.54 4.36
C ALA A 107 2.53 -2.90 2.98
N GLY A 108 1.34 -3.09 2.41
CA GLY A 108 0.92 -2.48 1.16
C GLY A 108 -0.30 -1.58 1.37
N ALA A 109 -0.32 -0.41 0.74
CA ALA A 109 -1.49 0.45 0.63
C ALA A 109 -1.71 0.80 -0.83
N LEU A 110 -2.65 0.11 -1.49
CA LEU A 110 -2.69 0.03 -2.95
C LEU A 110 -3.95 0.68 -3.48
N HIS A 111 -3.79 1.85 -4.10
CA HIS A 111 -4.83 2.45 -4.92
C HIS A 111 -4.85 1.81 -6.31
N LEU A 112 -5.99 1.26 -6.72
CA LEU A 112 -6.07 0.46 -7.95
C LEU A 112 -6.43 1.27 -9.20
N THR A 113 -6.85 2.52 -9.04
CA THR A 113 -7.29 3.39 -10.16
C THR A 113 -6.42 4.63 -10.29
N CYS A 114 -6.96 5.86 -10.27
CA CYS A 114 -6.23 7.12 -10.49
C CYS A 114 -6.59 8.17 -9.43
#